data_AF-A0A6B3FWL5-F1
#
_entry.id   AF-A0A6B3FWL5-F1
#
_cell.length_a   1.000
_cell.length_b   1.000
_cell.length_c   1.000
_cell.angle_alpha   90.00
_cell.angle_beta   90.00
_cell.angle_gamma   90.00
#
_symmetry.space_group_name_H-M   'P 1'
#
loop_
_entity.id
_entity.type
_entity.pdbx_description
1 polymer ?
#
loop_
_entity_poly.entity_id
_entity_poly.type
_entity_poly.pdbx_seq_one_letter_code
_entity_poly.pdbx_strand_id
1 'polypeptide(L)'
;MMHTSDSLAAELRRVRERPDADAAPPVLSLFAIDVAGDPAAYVERLRSVLAPAVRLGCTADFEEESLPVDEVPGWFAAVGSGSGGEERAPQFARAGREAYAEHTGGGRPWDLQDWLYRFDPDEDSRGWEWWDATVAGPSRVHVWVDSWGESFFGCQDLLWAAFTAGAVRVAGPTVQKAAVWSTEQNSQPNP
;
A
#
# COMPACT_ATOMS: atom_id res chain seq x y z
N MET A 1 11.02 1.20 13.42
CA MET A 1 10.11 0.18 13.96
C MET A 1 10.39 -1.09 13.19
N MET A 2 10.75 -2.18 13.87
CA MET A 2 11.39 -3.33 13.23
C MET A 2 10.36 -4.35 12.74
N HIS A 3 10.38 -4.64 11.44
CA HIS A 3 9.57 -5.69 10.82
C HIS A 3 10.29 -7.03 10.99
N THR A 4 9.75 -7.94 11.79
CA THR A 4 10.36 -9.27 11.93
C THR A 4 9.97 -10.17 10.76
N SER A 5 10.73 -11.24 10.50
CA SER A 5 10.41 -12.22 9.46
C SER A 5 9.03 -12.84 9.63
N ASP A 6 8.61 -13.10 10.88
CA ASP A 6 7.26 -13.60 11.20
C ASP A 6 6.16 -12.56 10.89
N SER A 7 6.44 -11.28 11.15
CA SER A 7 5.54 -10.17 10.83
C SER A 7 5.33 -10.03 9.32
N LEU A 8 6.43 -10.09 8.55
CA LEU A 8 6.40 -10.01 7.09
C LEU A 8 5.69 -11.21 6.46
N ALA A 9 5.86 -12.41 7.00
CA ALA A 9 5.10 -13.58 6.55
C ALA A 9 3.60 -13.42 6.82
N ALA A 10 3.21 -12.87 7.98
CA ALA A 10 1.83 -12.57 8.32
C ALA A 10 1.25 -11.44 7.44
N GLU A 11 2.02 -10.39 7.18
CA GLU A 11 1.69 -9.31 6.24
C GLU A 11 1.47 -9.86 4.83
N LEU A 12 2.39 -10.69 4.31
CA LEU A 12 2.26 -11.27 2.97
C LEU A 12 0.98 -12.09 2.81
N ARG A 13 0.61 -12.85 3.85
CA ARG A 13 -0.68 -13.56 3.88
C ARG A 13 -1.85 -12.59 3.84
N ARG A 14 -1.84 -11.51 4.63
CA ARG A 14 -2.88 -10.46 4.65
C ARG A 14 -2.99 -9.66 3.34
N VAL A 15 -1.90 -9.53 2.59
CA VAL A 15 -1.95 -8.88 1.26
C VAL A 15 -2.63 -9.80 0.24
N ARG A 16 -2.37 -11.10 0.30
CA ARG A 16 -2.91 -12.09 -0.64
C ARG A 16 -4.33 -12.51 -0.31
N GLU A 17 -4.63 -12.63 0.97
CA GLU A 17 -5.87 -13.16 1.53
C GLU A 17 -6.49 -12.14 2.48
N ARG A 18 -7.79 -12.20 2.73
CA ARG A 18 -8.40 -11.34 3.76
C ARG A 18 -8.02 -11.86 5.16
N PRO A 19 -7.59 -10.99 6.11
CA PRO A 19 -7.30 -11.43 7.48
C PRO A 19 -8.55 -11.92 8.21
N ASP A 20 -8.32 -12.79 9.19
CA ASP A 20 -9.31 -13.16 10.19
C ASP A 20 -9.59 -11.98 11.13
N ALA A 21 -10.86 -11.78 11.49
CA ALA A 21 -11.30 -10.78 12.44
C ALA A 21 -10.69 -10.99 13.84
N ASP A 22 -10.52 -12.24 14.25
CA ASP A 22 -9.98 -12.59 15.57
C ASP A 22 -8.47 -12.33 15.69
N ALA A 23 -7.78 -12.12 14.56
CA ALA A 23 -6.36 -11.82 14.54
C ALA A 23 -6.05 -10.32 14.69
N ALA A 24 -7.07 -9.45 14.64
CA ALA A 24 -6.85 -8.01 14.57
C ALA A 24 -6.32 -7.39 15.88
N PRO A 25 -5.36 -6.45 15.79
CA PRO A 25 -4.98 -5.62 16.92
C PRO A 25 -6.18 -4.79 17.41
N PRO A 26 -6.17 -4.25 18.64
CA PRO A 26 -7.29 -3.47 19.18
C PRO A 26 -7.67 -2.25 18.32
N VAL A 27 -6.68 -1.66 17.65
CA VAL A 27 -6.82 -0.50 16.77
C VAL A 27 -6.04 -0.68 15.48
N LEU A 28 -6.52 -0.06 14.41
CA LEU A 28 -5.90 0.01 13.11
C LEU A 28 -5.88 1.46 12.63
N SER A 29 -4.91 1.79 11.79
CA SER A 29 -4.87 3.06 11.07
C SER A 29 -5.63 2.94 9.76
N LEU A 30 -6.57 3.86 9.57
CA LEU A 30 -7.44 3.94 8.39
C LEU A 30 -7.00 5.07 7.47
N PHE A 31 -6.81 4.73 6.20
CA PHE A 31 -6.78 5.67 5.07
C PHE A 31 -8.07 5.55 4.28
N ALA A 32 -8.81 6.67 4.17
CA ALA A 32 -9.99 6.76 3.31
C ALA A 32 -9.59 7.25 1.93
N ILE A 33 -9.84 6.44 0.91
CA ILE A 33 -9.36 6.63 -0.44
C ILE A 33 -10.55 6.82 -1.38
N ASP A 34 -10.58 7.96 -2.07
CA ASP A 34 -11.53 8.20 -3.16
C ASP A 34 -10.91 7.76 -4.48
N VAL A 35 -11.67 7.03 -5.29
CA VAL A 35 -11.23 6.46 -6.58
C VAL A 35 -12.17 6.85 -7.71
N ALA A 36 -11.63 7.11 -8.91
CA ALA A 36 -12.43 7.54 -10.07
C ALA A 36 -13.12 6.39 -10.84
N GLY A 37 -12.85 5.14 -10.47
CA GLY A 37 -13.34 3.95 -11.17
C GLY A 37 -13.79 2.86 -10.20
N ASP A 38 -13.74 1.61 -10.64
CA ASP A 38 -14.13 0.46 -9.84
C ASP A 38 -13.23 0.32 -8.57
N PRO A 39 -13.82 0.40 -7.36
CA PRO A 39 -13.10 0.17 -6.10
C PRO A 39 -12.47 -1.21 -5.99
N ALA A 40 -13.10 -2.26 -6.52
CA ALA A 40 -12.56 -3.62 -6.44
C ALA A 40 -11.29 -3.75 -7.30
N ALA A 41 -11.35 -3.29 -8.56
CA ALA A 41 -10.17 -3.24 -9.42
C ALA A 41 -9.05 -2.35 -8.85
N TYR A 42 -9.37 -1.29 -8.10
CA TYR A 42 -8.36 -0.50 -7.38
C TYR A 42 -7.64 -1.33 -6.30
N VAL A 43 -8.39 -2.06 -5.48
CA VAL A 43 -7.83 -2.92 -4.43
C VAL A 43 -6.93 -4.00 -5.04
N GLU A 44 -7.35 -4.63 -6.13
CA GLU A 44 -6.53 -5.61 -6.85
C GLU A 44 -5.21 -5.01 -7.36
N ARG A 45 -5.26 -3.81 -7.95
CA ARG A 45 -4.04 -3.11 -8.39
C ARG A 45 -3.11 -2.82 -7.23
N LEU A 46 -3.62 -2.31 -6.12
CA LEU A 46 -2.81 -2.02 -4.93
C LEU A 46 -2.15 -3.29 -4.38
N ARG A 47 -2.91 -4.38 -4.24
CA ARG A 47 -2.38 -5.69 -3.81
C ARG A 47 -1.34 -6.24 -4.77
N SER A 48 -1.51 -6.03 -6.08
CA SER A 48 -0.54 -6.50 -7.10
C SER A 48 0.84 -5.84 -6.97
N VAL A 49 0.92 -4.65 -6.35
CA VAL A 49 2.19 -3.95 -6.06
C VAL A 49 2.74 -4.36 -4.69
N LEU A 50 1.88 -4.42 -3.67
CA LEU A 50 2.31 -4.73 -2.31
C LEU A 50 2.76 -6.18 -2.15
N ALA A 51 2.09 -7.13 -2.80
CA ALA A 51 2.40 -8.56 -2.65
C ALA A 51 3.86 -8.92 -3.03
N PRO A 52 4.38 -8.51 -4.20
CA PRO A 52 5.79 -8.77 -4.53
C PRO A 52 6.75 -8.01 -3.61
N ALA A 53 6.41 -6.78 -3.19
CA ALA A 53 7.25 -5.95 -2.33
C ALA A 53 7.42 -6.55 -0.91
N VAL A 54 6.31 -6.93 -0.26
CA VAL A 54 6.35 -7.59 1.05
C VAL A 54 7.07 -8.94 0.96
N ARG A 55 6.87 -9.67 -0.15
CA ARG A 55 7.59 -10.94 -0.36
C ARG A 55 9.09 -10.74 -0.47
N LEU A 56 9.56 -9.66 -1.12
CA LEU A 56 10.99 -9.33 -1.14
C LEU A 56 11.54 -9.13 0.27
N GLY A 57 10.80 -8.44 1.15
CA GLY A 57 11.14 -8.34 2.57
C GLY A 57 11.35 -9.69 3.26
N CYS A 58 10.67 -10.75 2.80
CA CYS A 58 10.85 -12.11 3.33
C CYS A 58 12.01 -12.89 2.73
N THR A 59 12.46 -12.56 1.51
CA THR A 59 13.29 -13.48 0.69
C THR A 59 14.53 -12.87 0.07
N ALA A 60 14.58 -11.55 -0.08
CA ALA A 60 15.68 -10.86 -0.75
C ALA A 60 16.81 -10.57 0.24
N ASP A 61 18.02 -10.43 -0.30
CA ASP A 61 19.15 -9.84 0.39
C ASP A 61 19.20 -8.35 0.04
N PHE A 62 18.98 -7.49 1.04
CA PHE A 62 18.96 -6.04 0.87
C PHE A 62 20.37 -5.40 0.91
N GLU A 63 21.43 -6.19 1.11
CA GLU A 63 22.81 -5.71 0.92
C GLU A 63 23.21 -5.61 -0.57
N GLU A 64 22.42 -6.21 -1.48
CA GLU A 64 22.63 -6.11 -2.92
C GLU A 64 22.42 -4.66 -3.43
N GLU A 65 23.09 -4.30 -4.54
CA GLU A 65 22.99 -2.96 -5.15
C GLU A 65 21.61 -2.70 -5.78
N SER A 66 20.88 -3.76 -6.14
CA SER A 66 19.56 -3.65 -6.75
C SER A 66 18.70 -4.86 -6.43
N LEU A 67 17.43 -4.63 -6.12
CA LEU A 67 16.46 -5.68 -5.83
C LEU A 67 15.79 -6.19 -7.11
N PRO A 68 15.36 -7.47 -7.14
CA PRO A 68 14.58 -8.03 -8.24
C PRO A 68 13.26 -7.29 -8.47
N VAL A 69 12.94 -6.98 -9.73
CA VAL A 69 11.73 -6.21 -10.11
C VAL A 69 10.76 -6.98 -11.01
N ASP A 70 11.06 -8.23 -11.35
CA ASP A 70 10.33 -8.99 -12.38
C ASP A 70 8.85 -9.21 -12.04
N GLU A 71 8.50 -9.24 -10.75
CA GLU A 71 7.13 -9.44 -10.28
C GLU A 71 6.40 -8.13 -9.97
N VAL A 72 7.11 -7.00 -9.99
CA VAL A 72 6.49 -5.69 -9.84
C VAL A 72 5.71 -5.38 -11.11
N PRO A 73 4.44 -4.96 -11.04
CA PRO A 73 3.67 -4.61 -12.22
C PRO A 73 4.39 -3.55 -13.06
N GLY A 74 4.57 -3.82 -14.36
CA GLY A 74 5.34 -2.92 -15.24
C GLY A 74 4.80 -1.50 -15.29
N TRP A 75 3.50 -1.29 -15.04
CA TRP A 75 2.92 0.05 -14.93
C TRP A 75 3.40 0.83 -13.70
N PHE A 76 3.63 0.15 -12.57
CA PHE A 76 4.11 0.76 -11.34
C PHE A 76 5.59 1.11 -11.47
N ALA A 77 6.38 0.17 -12.01
CA ALA A 77 7.79 0.41 -12.35
C ALA A 77 7.95 1.60 -13.32
N ALA A 78 7.08 1.70 -14.34
CA ALA A 78 7.11 2.76 -15.32
C ALA A 78 6.87 4.16 -14.74
N VAL A 79 5.99 4.30 -13.73
CA VAL A 79 5.74 5.59 -13.06
C VAL A 79 6.74 5.92 -11.97
N GLY A 80 7.51 4.95 -11.48
CA GLY A 80 8.68 5.21 -10.61
C GLY A 80 9.95 5.55 -11.40
N SER A 81 10.05 5.12 -12.66
CA SER A 81 11.21 5.38 -13.51
C SER A 81 11.26 6.84 -13.98
N GLY A 82 12.25 7.61 -13.51
CA GLY A 82 12.40 9.05 -13.81
C GLY A 82 12.63 9.46 -15.27
N SER A 83 12.56 8.56 -16.26
CA SER A 83 12.73 8.90 -17.67
C SER A 83 11.93 8.02 -18.64
N GLY A 84 11.00 8.65 -19.40
CA GLY A 84 10.35 8.11 -20.60
C GLY A 84 9.41 6.90 -20.45
N GLY A 85 9.51 6.13 -19.36
CA GLY A 85 8.62 5.01 -19.06
C GLY A 85 7.19 5.46 -18.74
N GLU A 86 7.04 6.65 -18.18
CA GLU A 86 5.77 7.22 -17.75
C GLU A 86 4.71 7.24 -18.86
N GLU A 87 5.08 7.65 -20.09
CA GLU A 87 4.12 7.74 -21.20
C GLU A 87 3.49 6.40 -21.58
N ARG A 88 4.16 5.30 -21.26
CA ARG A 88 3.68 3.92 -21.49
C ARG A 88 2.81 3.42 -20.35
N ALA A 89 2.79 4.10 -19.20
CA ALA A 89 1.97 3.72 -18.08
C ALA A 89 0.48 4.03 -18.35
N PRO A 90 -0.45 3.22 -17.80
CA PRO A 90 -1.88 3.51 -17.85
C PRO A 90 -2.18 4.90 -17.28
N GLN A 91 -3.27 5.52 -17.76
CA GLN A 91 -3.67 6.87 -17.35
C GLN A 91 -3.84 6.99 -15.83
N PHE A 92 -4.41 5.97 -15.16
CA PHE A 92 -4.62 6.01 -13.71
C PHE A 92 -3.30 6.16 -12.93
N ALA A 93 -2.21 5.53 -13.39
CA ALA A 93 -0.93 5.56 -12.69
C ALA A 93 -0.22 6.89 -12.88
N ARG A 94 -0.31 7.46 -14.09
CA ARG A 94 0.21 8.80 -14.39
C ARG A 94 -0.51 9.89 -13.59
N ALA A 95 -1.85 9.89 -13.65
CA ALA A 95 -2.67 10.82 -12.86
C ALA A 95 -2.42 10.64 -11.36
N GLY A 96 -2.22 9.39 -10.91
CA GLY A 96 -1.84 9.08 -9.54
C GLY A 96 -0.52 9.72 -9.12
N ARG A 97 0.53 9.61 -9.94
CA ARG A 97 1.82 10.25 -9.69
C ARG A 97 1.70 11.78 -9.53
N GLU A 98 0.90 12.43 -10.39
CA GLU A 98 0.59 13.86 -10.27
C GLU A 98 -0.16 14.17 -8.97
N ALA A 99 -1.22 13.40 -8.67
CA ALA A 99 -2.02 13.57 -7.45
C ALA A 99 -1.20 13.35 -6.16
N TYR A 100 -0.23 12.43 -6.16
CA TYR A 100 0.72 12.26 -5.06
C TYR A 100 1.57 13.51 -4.85
N ALA A 101 2.13 14.07 -5.92
CA ALA A 101 2.93 15.29 -5.86
C ALA A 101 2.09 16.46 -5.34
N GLU A 102 0.85 16.63 -5.79
CA GLU A 102 -0.07 17.64 -5.28
C GLU A 102 -0.39 17.43 -3.79
N HIS A 103 -0.71 16.20 -3.39
CA HIS A 103 -1.04 15.84 -2.01
C HIS A 103 0.10 16.13 -1.03
N THR A 104 1.34 15.92 -1.47
CA THR A 104 2.56 16.10 -0.65
C THR A 104 3.16 17.51 -0.76
N GLY A 105 2.56 18.42 -1.53
CA GLY A 105 3.05 19.79 -1.68
C GLY A 105 4.30 19.91 -2.58
N GLY A 106 4.35 19.12 -3.65
CA GLY A 106 5.47 19.04 -4.59
C GLY A 106 6.47 17.92 -4.27
N GLY A 107 6.02 16.87 -3.58
CA GLY A 107 6.85 15.70 -3.30
C GLY A 107 7.38 15.06 -4.57
N ARG A 108 8.61 14.53 -4.49
CA ARG A 108 9.23 13.87 -5.63
C ARG A 108 8.60 12.50 -5.84
N PRO A 109 8.42 12.08 -7.10
CA PRO A 109 8.11 10.69 -7.41
C PRO A 109 9.13 9.76 -6.77
N TRP A 110 8.67 8.60 -6.31
CA TRP A 110 9.56 7.57 -5.80
C TRP A 110 10.28 6.89 -6.94
N ASP A 111 11.59 6.72 -6.79
CA ASP A 111 12.30 5.70 -7.56
C ASP A 111 11.82 4.32 -7.14
N LEU A 112 11.77 3.37 -8.08
CA LEU A 112 11.28 2.02 -7.79
C LEU A 112 12.17 1.31 -6.76
N GLN A 113 13.49 1.42 -6.89
CA GLN A 113 14.41 0.76 -5.97
C GLN A 113 14.28 1.39 -4.59
N ASP A 114 14.35 2.72 -4.49
CA ASP A 114 14.15 3.44 -3.22
C ASP A 114 12.85 3.06 -2.51
N TRP A 115 11.79 2.79 -3.28
CA TRP A 115 10.51 2.32 -2.75
C TRP A 115 10.58 0.87 -2.27
N LEU A 116 11.23 -0.03 -3.02
CA LEU A 116 11.39 -1.44 -2.64
C LEU A 116 12.25 -1.61 -1.38
N TYR A 117 13.30 -0.81 -1.20
CA TYR A 117 14.12 -0.82 0.02
C TYR A 117 13.33 -0.44 1.28
N ARG A 118 12.13 0.14 1.18
CA ARG A 118 11.25 0.34 2.35
C ARG A 118 10.72 -0.95 2.96
N PHE A 119 10.84 -2.06 2.24
CA PHE A 119 10.43 -3.38 2.70
C PHE A 119 11.60 -4.19 3.30
N ASP A 120 12.79 -3.58 3.41
CA ASP A 120 13.90 -4.14 4.18
C ASP A 120 13.47 -4.31 5.66
N PRO A 121 13.58 -5.52 6.25
CA PRO A 121 13.28 -5.76 7.66
C PRO A 121 14.05 -4.84 8.64
N ASP A 122 15.27 -4.44 8.25
CA ASP A 122 16.16 -3.60 9.05
C ASP A 122 15.92 -2.09 8.81
N GLU A 123 15.07 -1.74 7.84
CA GLU A 123 14.67 -0.35 7.56
C GLU A 123 13.54 0.09 8.51
N ASP A 124 13.87 1.00 9.41
CA ASP A 124 12.97 1.44 10.49
C ASP A 124 11.91 2.48 10.05
N SER A 125 11.98 3.00 8.83
CA SER A 125 11.15 4.12 8.35
C SER A 125 9.75 3.74 7.86
N ARG A 126 9.51 2.46 7.52
CA ARG A 126 8.17 1.98 7.16
C ARG A 126 7.35 1.73 8.43
N GLY A 127 6.59 2.72 8.86
CA GLY A 127 5.86 2.69 10.13
C GLY A 127 4.48 2.02 10.07
N TRP A 128 4.26 1.11 9.11
CA TRP A 128 2.99 0.45 8.90
C TRP A 128 3.15 -0.97 8.37
N GLU A 129 2.19 -1.84 8.69
CA GLU A 129 1.99 -3.14 8.06
C GLU A 129 0.61 -3.22 7.41
N TRP A 130 0.52 -3.82 6.23
CA TRP A 130 -0.75 -4.06 5.59
C TRP A 130 -1.69 -4.90 6.47
N TRP A 131 -2.90 -4.39 6.74
CA TRP A 131 -3.97 -5.16 7.35
C TRP A 131 -4.95 -5.65 6.29
N ASP A 132 -5.75 -4.76 5.69
CA ASP A 132 -6.77 -5.13 4.71
C ASP A 132 -7.20 -3.92 3.86
N ALA A 133 -8.03 -4.17 2.85
CA ALA A 133 -8.77 -3.12 2.15
C ALA A 133 -10.24 -3.51 1.94
N THR A 134 -11.14 -2.59 2.29
CA THR A 134 -12.59 -2.77 2.20
C THR A 134 -13.21 -1.75 1.23
N VAL A 135 -14.20 -2.19 0.43
CA VAL A 135 -14.97 -1.27 -0.42
C VAL A 135 -16.04 -0.60 0.45
N ALA A 136 -15.84 0.67 0.78
CA ALA A 136 -16.71 1.44 1.67
C ALA A 136 -17.81 2.23 0.93
N GLY A 137 -17.83 2.17 -0.40
CA GLY A 137 -18.84 2.80 -1.24
C GLY A 137 -18.53 2.67 -2.73
N PRO A 138 -19.38 3.23 -3.62
CA PRO A 138 -19.23 3.07 -5.07
C PRO A 138 -17.96 3.69 -5.66
N SER A 139 -17.31 4.60 -4.92
CA SER A 139 -16.07 5.29 -5.33
C SER A 139 -15.12 5.47 -4.15
N ARG A 140 -15.26 4.64 -3.12
CA ARG A 140 -14.48 4.75 -1.88
C ARG A 140 -13.96 3.41 -1.40
N VAL A 141 -12.67 3.39 -1.07
CA VAL A 141 -11.96 2.28 -0.45
C VAL A 141 -11.40 2.72 0.88
N HIS A 142 -11.47 1.86 1.88
CA HIS A 142 -10.78 2.02 3.14
C HIS A 142 -9.58 1.07 3.13
N VAL A 143 -8.37 1.63 3.27
CA VAL A 143 -7.14 0.86 3.46
C VAL A 143 -6.79 0.88 4.94
N TRP A 144 -6.61 -0.31 5.47
CA TRP A 144 -6.33 -0.56 6.88
C TRP A 144 -4.89 -1.03 7.02
N VAL A 145 -4.16 -0.41 7.94
CA VAL A 145 -2.81 -0.82 8.30
C VAL A 145 -2.67 -0.93 9.81
N ASP A 146 -1.82 -1.84 10.26
CA ASP A 146 -1.34 -1.79 11.64
C ASP A 146 -0.23 -0.75 11.71
N SER A 147 -0.42 0.27 12.55
CA SER A 147 0.60 1.28 12.89
C SER A 147 0.98 1.18 14.37
N TRP A 148 0.68 0.04 15.01
CA TRP A 148 0.88 -0.21 16.44
C TRP A 148 0.21 0.86 17.34
N GLY A 149 -0.86 1.48 16.85
CA GLY A 149 -1.60 2.55 17.52
C GLY A 149 -1.01 3.95 17.37
N GLU A 150 0.07 4.13 16.62
CA GLU A 150 0.64 5.45 16.33
C GLU A 150 -0.26 6.23 15.37
N SER A 151 -0.47 7.51 15.67
CA SER A 151 -1.24 8.45 14.82
C SER A 151 -0.38 9.21 13.82
N PHE A 152 0.94 9.13 13.93
CA PHE A 152 1.91 9.70 13.01
C PHE A 152 3.06 8.71 12.80
N PHE A 153 3.23 8.25 11.57
CA PHE A 153 4.21 7.23 11.20
C PHE A 153 4.62 7.41 9.73
N GLY A 154 5.79 6.88 9.36
CA GLY A 154 6.26 6.91 7.97
C GLY A 154 5.33 6.10 7.08
N CYS A 155 4.65 6.77 6.13
CA CYS A 155 3.67 6.15 5.23
C CYS A 155 3.70 6.73 3.81
N GLN A 156 4.76 7.48 3.47
CA GLN A 156 4.88 8.12 2.15
C GLN A 156 4.98 7.11 1.01
N ASP A 157 5.60 5.97 1.28
CA ASP A 157 5.69 4.79 0.43
C ASP A 157 4.30 4.16 0.18
N LEU A 158 3.45 4.04 1.21
CA LEU A 158 2.07 3.60 1.06
C LEU A 158 1.24 4.59 0.25
N LEU A 159 1.37 5.89 0.53
CA LEU A 159 0.68 6.94 -0.21
C LEU A 159 1.06 6.90 -1.69
N TRP A 160 2.35 6.74 -2.00
CA TRP A 160 2.80 6.56 -3.38
C TRP A 160 2.13 5.38 -4.08
N ALA A 161 2.09 4.21 -3.43
CA ALA A 161 1.41 3.02 -3.95
C ALA A 161 -0.10 3.25 -4.14
N ALA A 162 -0.76 3.89 -3.18
CA ALA A 162 -2.18 4.21 -3.24
C ALA A 162 -2.52 5.14 -4.41
N PHE A 163 -1.79 6.25 -4.53
CA PHE A 163 -2.00 7.21 -5.61
C PHE A 163 -1.75 6.59 -6.99
N THR A 164 -0.60 5.93 -7.19
CA THR A 164 -0.28 5.30 -8.48
C THR A 164 -1.18 4.11 -8.83
N ALA A 165 -1.82 3.46 -7.86
CA ALA A 165 -2.89 2.48 -8.12
C ALA A 165 -4.21 3.12 -8.61
N GLY A 166 -4.32 4.45 -8.55
CA GLY A 166 -5.43 5.24 -9.07
C GLY A 166 -6.27 5.96 -8.01
N ALA A 167 -5.71 6.24 -6.83
CA ALA A 167 -6.38 7.12 -5.87
C ALA A 167 -6.45 8.55 -6.41
N VAL A 168 -7.61 9.18 -6.25
CA VAL A 168 -7.83 10.60 -6.58
C VAL A 168 -7.53 11.47 -5.36
N ARG A 169 -7.89 10.95 -4.17
CA ARG A 169 -7.69 11.62 -2.90
C ARG A 169 -7.48 10.57 -1.82
N VAL A 170 -6.55 10.85 -0.91
CA VAL A 170 -6.35 10.08 0.31
C VAL A 170 -6.57 11.00 1.51
N ALA A 171 -7.35 10.54 2.49
CA ALA A 171 -7.53 11.19 3.78
C ALA A 171 -7.10 10.24 4.91
N GLY A 172 -6.51 10.80 5.96
CA GLY A 172 -5.92 10.05 7.06
C GLY A 172 -4.39 10.18 7.11
N PRO A 173 -3.70 9.34 7.89
CA PRO A 173 -4.26 8.22 8.66
C PRO A 173 -5.15 8.70 9.82
N THR A 174 -6.13 7.88 10.20
CA THR A 174 -6.87 8.02 11.47
C THR A 174 -6.89 6.71 12.22
N VAL A 175 -6.59 6.73 13.52
CA VAL A 175 -6.64 5.52 14.35
C VAL A 175 -8.10 5.19 14.68
N GLN A 176 -8.50 3.96 14.38
CA GLN A 176 -9.86 3.45 14.55
C GLN A 176 -9.83 2.13 15.31
N LYS A 177 -10.93 1.78 15.99
CA LYS A 177 -11.08 0.44 16.59
C LYS A 177 -11.17 -0.61 15.47
N ALA A 178 -10.51 -1.75 15.63
CA ALA A 178 -10.58 -2.84 14.64
C ALA A 178 -12.00 -3.39 14.42
N ALA A 179 -12.90 -3.20 15.40
CA ALA A 179 -14.33 -3.53 15.23
C ALA A 179 -15.00 -2.77 14.07
N VAL A 180 -14.52 -1.57 13.71
CA VAL A 180 -15.02 -0.81 12.55
C VAL A 180 -14.64 -1.55 11.26
N TRP A 181 -13.37 -1.90 11.12
CA TRP A 181 -12.89 -2.71 9.99
C TRP A 181 -13.63 -4.05 9.88
N SER A 182 -13.75 -4.80 10.99
CA SER A 182 -14.43 -6.11 10.98
C SER A 182 -15.90 -5.99 10.53
N THR A 183 -16.58 -4.92 10.94
CA THR A 183 -17.96 -4.66 10.48
C THR A 183 -18.02 -4.40 8.97
N GLU A 184 -17.07 -3.62 8.43
CA GLU A 184 -16.98 -3.37 6.98
C GLU A 184 -16.63 -4.62 6.20
N GLN A 185 -15.68 -5.42 6.70
CA GLN A 185 -15.24 -6.67 6.10
C GLN A 185 -16.40 -7.66 5.95
N ASN A 186 -17.20 -7.83 7.02
CA ASN A 186 -18.39 -8.69 7.03
C ASN A 186 -19.52 -8.21 6.11
N SER A 187 -19.49 -6.93 5.71
CA SER A 187 -20.47 -6.34 4.80
C SER A 187 -20.08 -6.46 3.33
N GLN A 188 -18.85 -6.91 3.03
CA GLN A 188 -18.42 -7.16 1.66
C GLN A 188 -19.10 -8.42 1.11
N PRO A 189 -19.49 -8.44 -0.19
CA PRO A 189 -19.85 -9.70 -0.82
C PRO A 189 -18.66 -10.68 -0.71
N ASN A 190 -18.96 -11.94 -0.37
CA ASN A 190 -17.96 -13.00 -0.44
C ASN A 190 -17.44 -13.10 -1.89
N PRO A 191 -16.13 -13.32 -2.08
CA PRO A 191 -15.56 -13.54 -3.41
C PRO A 191 -16.22 -14.73 -4.12
#